data_AF-A0A8T6SFZ7-F1
#
_entry.id   AF-A0A8T6SFZ7-F1
#
_cell.length_a   1.000
_cell.length_b   1.000
_cell.length_c   1.000
_cell.angle_alpha   90.00
_cell.angle_beta   90.00
_cell.angle_gamma   90.00
#
_symmetry.space_group_name_H-M   'P 1'
#
loop_
_entity.id
_entity.type
_entity.pdbx_description
1 polymer ?
#
loop_
_entity_poly.entity_id
_entity_poly.type
_entity_poly.pdbx_seq_one_letter_code
_entity_poly.pdbx_strand_id
1 'polypeptide(L)'
;MGNFKILLICGLAMNLTFACVTKVIQQQPPSPLAKILKDQTLWGKDYPAALAYLESWSKIGERTVEVFPEGVLGTTPYNSPEKVQQAAKQLAQAMKEPQPQPNDEFEDLLREPRKNPPPFQAEVISFLADVDSMRVVWTGTPLQLLAPNLSLATVEERLGQPEKVTQEVVPSVGELRPIVLTLYGYAGSKVAFAESDWAPRPGFVDRVIFDLPAVTTVVFK
;
A
#
# COMPACT_ATOMS: atom_id res chain seq x y z
N MET A 1 -73.17 59.31 9.14
CA MET A 1 -71.90 59.80 9.70
C MET A 1 -71.50 58.86 10.83
N GLY A 2 -70.30 58.29 10.77
CA GLY A 2 -69.59 57.78 11.95
C GLY A 2 -69.56 56.26 12.17
N ASN A 3 -68.41 55.68 11.84
CA ASN A 3 -67.66 54.68 12.64
C ASN A 3 -68.04 53.18 12.48
N PHE A 4 -67.34 52.37 11.67
CA PHE A 4 -66.01 51.72 11.80
C PHE A 4 -65.92 50.62 12.87
N LYS A 5 -65.29 49.47 12.47
CA LYS A 5 -64.67 48.36 13.25
C LYS A 5 -65.52 47.07 13.42
N ILE A 6 -65.02 45.84 13.27
CA ILE A 6 -63.66 45.28 13.19
C ILE A 6 -63.72 43.92 12.44
N LEU A 7 -62.69 43.65 11.60
CA LEU A 7 -62.35 42.35 11.01
C LEU A 7 -61.85 41.38 12.10
N LEU A 8 -62.23 40.10 12.01
CA LEU A 8 -61.45 39.01 12.61
C LEU A 8 -61.20 37.93 11.55
N ILE A 9 -60.05 38.03 10.88
CA ILE A 9 -59.52 36.98 9.99
C ILE A 9 -58.55 36.15 10.84
N CYS A 10 -58.93 34.92 11.17
CA CYS A 10 -58.02 33.92 11.74
C CYS A 10 -57.05 33.46 10.65
N GLY A 11 -55.88 34.10 10.57
CA GLY A 11 -54.74 33.61 9.82
C GLY A 11 -54.09 32.44 10.56
N LEU A 12 -54.32 31.22 10.07
CA LEU A 12 -53.62 30.01 10.50
C LEU A 12 -52.19 30.07 9.94
N ALA A 13 -51.23 30.56 10.72
CA ALA A 13 -49.81 30.50 10.37
C ALA A 13 -49.29 29.07 10.59
N MET A 14 -49.35 28.27 9.53
CA MET A 14 -48.79 26.92 9.47
C MET A 14 -47.26 27.04 9.31
N ASN A 15 -46.54 27.07 10.42
CA ASN A 15 -45.08 27.02 10.43
C ASN A 15 -44.61 25.63 9.97
N LEU A 16 -44.28 25.48 8.68
CA LEU A 16 -43.49 24.35 8.20
C LEU A 16 -42.03 24.57 8.62
N THR A 17 -41.65 24.02 9.77
CA THR A 17 -40.25 23.86 10.14
C THR A 17 -39.65 22.73 9.29
N PHE A 18 -39.00 23.09 8.19
CA PHE A 18 -38.06 22.20 7.51
C PHE A 18 -36.88 21.96 8.45
N ALA A 19 -36.93 20.84 9.18
CA ALA A 19 -35.76 20.32 9.87
C ALA A 19 -34.74 19.90 8.80
N CYS A 20 -33.79 20.78 8.49
CA CYS A 20 -32.62 20.46 7.71
C CYS A 20 -31.78 19.48 8.53
N VAL A 21 -31.96 18.18 8.31
CA VAL A 21 -31.09 17.15 8.88
C VAL A 21 -29.74 17.29 8.17
N THR A 22 -28.86 18.12 8.72
CA THR A 22 -27.45 18.11 8.38
C THR A 22 -26.89 16.75 8.79
N LYS A 23 -26.79 15.82 7.83
CA LYS A 23 -25.92 14.65 7.97
C LYS A 23 -24.52 15.17 8.21
N VAL A 24 -24.12 15.20 9.48
CA VAL A 24 -22.71 15.26 9.84
C VAL A 24 -22.12 13.97 9.27
N ILE A 25 -21.41 14.09 8.15
CA ILE A 25 -20.58 13.00 7.64
C ILE A 25 -19.51 12.82 8.71
N GLN A 26 -19.75 11.91 9.66
CA GLN A 26 -18.69 11.41 10.53
C GLN A 26 -17.71 10.69 9.62
N GLN A 27 -16.67 11.40 9.20
CA GLN A 27 -15.50 10.78 8.59
C GLN A 27 -14.98 9.79 9.63
N GLN A 28 -15.16 8.49 9.37
CA GLN A 28 -14.53 7.46 10.17
C GLN A 28 -13.02 7.75 10.18
N PRO A 29 -12.35 7.61 11.34
CA PRO A 29 -10.91 7.78 11.39
C PRO A 29 -10.27 6.82 10.39
N PRO A 30 -9.20 7.26 9.68
CA PRO A 30 -8.55 6.42 8.69
C PRO A 30 -8.09 5.12 9.33
N SER A 31 -8.25 4.02 8.61
CA SER A 31 -7.77 2.73 9.11
C SER A 31 -6.26 2.80 9.40
N PRO A 32 -5.74 2.07 10.40
CA PRO A 32 -4.30 2.05 10.67
C PRO A 32 -3.48 1.73 9.41
N LEU A 33 -3.98 0.84 8.55
CA LEU A 33 -3.37 0.51 7.27
C LEU A 33 -3.33 1.73 6.33
N ALA A 34 -4.44 2.45 6.16
CA ALA A 34 -4.49 3.66 5.34
C ALA A 34 -3.51 4.75 5.84
N LYS A 35 -3.42 4.92 7.16
CA LYS A 35 -2.45 5.85 7.78
C LYS A 35 -1.02 5.48 7.39
N ILE A 36 -0.64 4.20 7.48
CA ILE A 36 0.70 3.72 7.12
C ILE A 36 0.99 3.97 5.64
N LEU A 37 0.08 3.55 4.75
CA LEU A 37 0.27 3.65 3.29
C LEU A 37 0.33 5.10 2.80
N LYS A 38 -0.16 6.07 3.58
CA LYS A 38 -0.15 7.50 3.23
C LYS A 38 0.95 8.30 3.94
N ASP A 39 1.69 7.71 4.87
CA ASP A 39 2.71 8.44 5.61
C ASP A 39 3.97 8.67 4.76
N GLN A 40 4.06 9.85 4.15
CA GLN A 40 5.15 10.23 3.25
C GLN A 40 6.54 10.24 3.92
N THR A 41 6.64 10.14 5.25
CA THR A 41 7.94 9.99 5.93
C THR A 41 8.49 8.57 5.82
N LEU A 42 7.65 7.57 5.52
CA LEU A 42 8.05 6.17 5.40
C LEU A 42 8.40 5.82 3.95
N TRP A 43 7.84 6.56 2.99
CA TRP A 43 7.85 6.20 1.58
C TRP A 43 8.74 7.14 0.75
N GLY A 44 9.33 6.59 -0.31
CA GLY A 44 10.10 7.35 -1.27
C GLY A 44 9.20 7.99 -2.35
N LYS A 45 9.80 8.83 -3.20
CA LYS A 45 9.10 9.59 -4.24
C LYS A 45 8.36 8.71 -5.27
N ASP A 46 8.83 7.50 -5.51
CA ASP A 46 8.28 6.60 -6.54
C ASP A 46 7.24 5.62 -5.95
N TYR A 47 7.06 5.63 -4.63
CA TYR A 47 6.09 4.77 -3.94
C TYR A 47 4.64 4.99 -4.38
N PRO A 48 4.13 6.23 -4.52
CA PRO A 48 2.74 6.43 -4.94
C PRO A 48 2.43 5.75 -6.28
N ALA A 49 3.43 5.67 -7.16
CA ALA A 49 3.29 4.91 -8.40
C ALA A 49 3.29 3.40 -8.16
N ALA A 50 4.21 2.86 -7.37
CA ALA A 50 4.18 1.44 -7.04
C ALA A 50 2.84 1.03 -6.39
N LEU A 51 2.30 1.88 -5.51
CA LEU A 51 0.99 1.68 -4.88
C LEU A 51 -0.15 1.71 -5.91
N ALA A 52 -0.13 2.62 -6.88
CA ALA A 52 -1.13 2.73 -7.93
C ALA A 52 -1.22 1.48 -8.82
N TYR A 53 -0.11 0.74 -8.96
CA TYR A 53 -0.04 -0.46 -9.79
C TYR A 53 -0.15 -1.77 -9.00
N LEU A 54 -0.15 -1.70 -7.67
CA LEU A 54 0.06 -2.85 -6.78
C LEU A 54 -0.90 -4.02 -7.05
N GLU A 55 -2.14 -3.77 -7.48
CA GLU A 55 -3.10 -4.82 -7.83
C GLU A 55 -2.65 -5.68 -9.03
N SER A 56 -1.78 -5.17 -9.90
CA SER A 56 -1.23 -5.92 -11.02
C SER A 56 -0.49 -7.19 -10.57
N TRP A 57 0.09 -7.19 -9.37
CA TRP A 57 0.68 -8.39 -8.75
C TRP A 57 -0.36 -9.47 -8.44
N SER A 58 -1.55 -9.09 -7.99
CA SER A 58 -2.64 -10.05 -7.74
C SER A 58 -3.12 -10.75 -9.02
N LYS A 59 -2.95 -10.12 -10.20
CA LYS A 59 -3.30 -10.74 -11.50
C LYS A 59 -2.38 -11.91 -11.86
N ILE A 60 -1.16 -11.97 -11.31
CA ILE A 60 -0.24 -13.10 -11.48
C ILE A 60 -0.28 -14.08 -10.29
N GLY A 61 -1.23 -13.91 -9.38
CA GLY A 61 -1.46 -14.82 -8.25
C GLY A 61 -0.66 -14.51 -6.99
N GLU A 62 0.12 -13.41 -6.97
CA GLU A 62 0.82 -13.01 -5.75
C GLU A 62 -0.19 -12.60 -4.67
N ARG A 63 0.08 -13.06 -3.45
CA ARG A 63 -0.68 -12.68 -2.24
C ARG A 63 0.09 -11.71 -1.35
N THR A 64 1.41 -11.69 -1.51
CA THR A 64 2.34 -10.88 -0.76
C THR A 64 3.42 -10.37 -1.70
N VAL A 65 3.92 -9.17 -1.42
CA VAL A 65 5.08 -8.60 -2.10
C VAL A 65 6.01 -7.98 -1.07
N GLU A 66 7.29 -7.94 -1.42
CA GLU A 66 8.33 -7.28 -0.66
C GLU A 66 8.75 -6.00 -1.38
N VAL A 67 8.61 -4.86 -0.73
CA VAL A 67 9.00 -3.55 -1.23
C VAL A 67 10.38 -3.21 -0.69
N PHE A 68 11.37 -3.26 -1.56
CA PHE A 68 12.73 -2.80 -1.32
C PHE A 68 12.86 -1.33 -1.68
N PRO A 69 13.94 -0.63 -1.27
CA PRO A 69 14.18 0.75 -1.69
C PRO A 69 14.12 0.95 -3.21
N GLU A 70 14.62 -0.02 -3.98
CA GLU A 70 14.81 0.06 -5.43
C GLU A 70 13.86 -0.83 -6.27
N GLY A 71 12.93 -1.57 -5.66
CA GLY A 71 12.08 -2.48 -6.40
C GLY A 71 11.00 -3.18 -5.58
N VAL A 72 10.09 -3.86 -6.26
CA VAL A 72 9.05 -4.68 -5.63
C VAL A 72 9.24 -6.12 -6.07
N LEU A 73 9.35 -7.05 -5.13
CA LEU A 73 9.59 -8.46 -5.37
C LEU A 73 8.34 -9.28 -5.05
N GLY A 74 7.94 -10.14 -5.99
CA GLY A 74 6.94 -11.17 -5.76
C GLY A 74 7.47 -12.27 -4.83
N THR A 75 6.62 -12.77 -3.94
CA THR A 75 7.02 -13.78 -2.96
C THR A 75 6.86 -15.22 -3.45
N THR A 76 6.18 -15.45 -4.58
CA THR A 76 5.93 -16.78 -5.11
C THR A 76 7.19 -17.33 -5.79
N PRO A 77 7.75 -18.46 -5.31
CA PRO A 77 8.89 -19.10 -5.96
C PRO A 77 8.44 -19.87 -7.21
N TYR A 78 9.23 -19.76 -8.28
CA TYR A 78 9.04 -20.50 -9.52
C TYR A 78 10.23 -21.42 -9.79
N ASN A 79 9.94 -22.71 -10.03
CA ASN A 79 10.96 -23.73 -10.30
C ASN A 79 11.12 -24.04 -11.80
N SER A 80 10.57 -23.20 -12.68
CA SER A 80 10.65 -23.35 -14.14
C SER A 80 10.88 -21.98 -14.78
N PRO A 81 11.93 -21.84 -15.63
CA PRO A 81 12.19 -20.61 -16.35
C PRO A 81 11.01 -20.16 -17.21
N GLU A 82 10.30 -21.10 -17.82
CA GLU A 82 9.14 -20.83 -18.66
C GLU A 82 7.99 -20.22 -17.85
N LYS A 83 7.71 -20.79 -16.66
CA LYS A 83 6.63 -20.30 -15.79
C LYS A 83 6.91 -18.91 -15.24
N VAL A 84 8.13 -18.65 -14.76
CA VAL A 84 8.48 -17.33 -14.23
C VAL A 84 8.52 -16.28 -15.34
N GLN A 85 8.98 -16.64 -16.54
CA GLN A 85 8.97 -15.75 -17.69
C GLN A 85 7.53 -15.44 -18.15
N GLN A 86 6.64 -16.43 -18.08
CA GLN A 86 5.21 -16.22 -18.33
C GLN A 86 4.60 -15.29 -17.28
N ALA A 87 4.90 -15.47 -16.00
CA ALA A 87 4.43 -14.60 -14.92
C ALA A 87 4.94 -13.15 -15.12
N ALA A 88 6.22 -12.96 -15.42
CA ALA A 88 6.77 -11.64 -15.72
C ALA A 88 6.08 -10.97 -16.93
N LYS A 89 5.78 -11.73 -17.99
CA LYS A 89 5.01 -11.22 -19.15
C LYS A 89 3.58 -10.85 -18.78
N GLN A 90 2.92 -11.66 -17.96
CA GLN A 90 1.56 -11.38 -17.47
C GLN A 90 1.55 -10.14 -16.60
N LEU A 91 2.55 -9.96 -15.73
CA LEU A 91 2.69 -8.76 -14.91
C LEU A 91 2.94 -7.52 -15.77
N ALA A 92 3.84 -7.60 -16.75
CA ALA A 92 4.08 -6.53 -17.71
C ALA A 92 2.83 -6.15 -18.51
N GLN A 93 1.96 -7.13 -18.79
CA GLN A 93 0.68 -6.88 -19.44
C GLN A 93 -0.34 -6.23 -18.50
N ALA A 94 -0.46 -6.73 -17.26
CA ALA A 94 -1.35 -6.19 -16.24
C ALA A 94 -1.04 -4.71 -15.91
N MET A 95 0.25 -4.33 -15.91
CA MET A 95 0.66 -2.93 -15.74
C MET A 95 0.22 -2.00 -16.87
N LYS A 96 -0.17 -2.53 -18.04
CA LYS A 96 -0.70 -1.73 -19.16
C LYS A 96 -2.22 -1.59 -19.12
N GLU A 97 -2.89 -2.39 -18.29
CA GLU A 97 -4.34 -2.34 -18.15
C GLU A 97 -4.76 -1.10 -17.35
N PRO A 98 -6.00 -0.61 -17.55
CA PRO A 98 -6.54 0.45 -16.72
C PRO A 98 -6.51 0.07 -15.24
N GLN A 99 -5.81 0.85 -14.42
CA GLN A 99 -5.74 0.60 -12.99
C GLN A 99 -7.08 0.95 -12.31
N PRO A 100 -7.52 0.17 -11.31
CA PRO A 100 -8.77 0.41 -10.60
C PRO A 100 -8.87 1.80 -9.99
N GLN A 101 -10.11 2.23 -9.77
CA GLN A 101 -10.35 3.54 -9.18
C GLN A 101 -9.93 3.51 -7.71
N PRO A 102 -9.13 4.48 -7.25
CA PRO A 102 -8.76 4.54 -5.85
C PRO A 102 -9.98 4.93 -5.00
N ASN A 103 -9.91 4.53 -3.74
CA ASN A 103 -10.80 5.06 -2.71
C ASN A 103 -10.57 6.55 -2.53
N ASP A 104 -11.60 7.27 -2.08
CA ASP A 104 -11.56 8.75 -1.98
C ASP A 104 -10.38 9.24 -1.11
N GLU A 105 -9.97 8.44 -0.13
CA GLU A 105 -8.83 8.74 0.74
C GLU A 105 -7.46 8.73 0.01
N PHE A 106 -7.36 8.02 -1.12
CA PHE A 106 -6.14 7.83 -1.92
C PHE A 106 -6.15 8.58 -3.26
N GLU A 107 -7.27 9.19 -3.65
CA GLU A 107 -7.43 9.89 -4.93
C GLU A 107 -6.31 10.92 -5.18
N ASP A 108 -6.02 11.77 -4.21
CA ASP A 108 -4.97 12.79 -4.36
C ASP A 108 -3.57 12.18 -4.47
N LEU A 109 -3.27 11.13 -3.69
CA LEU A 109 -1.97 10.47 -3.69
C LEU A 109 -1.70 9.77 -5.03
N LEU A 110 -2.72 9.16 -5.62
CA LEU A 110 -2.59 8.32 -6.81
C LEU A 110 -2.94 9.05 -8.13
N ARG A 111 -3.41 10.30 -8.07
CA ARG A 111 -3.82 11.08 -9.25
C ARG A 111 -2.72 11.21 -10.29
N GLU A 112 -1.55 11.71 -9.90
CA GLU A 112 -0.45 11.98 -10.83
C GLU A 112 0.25 10.70 -11.30
N PRO A 113 0.57 9.72 -10.42
CA PRO A 113 1.17 8.46 -10.84
C PRO A 113 0.34 7.65 -11.84
N ARG A 114 -1.00 7.76 -11.78
CA ARG A 114 -1.90 7.09 -12.75
C ARG A 114 -1.93 7.77 -14.12
N LYS A 115 -1.63 9.07 -14.20
CA LYS A 115 -1.52 9.80 -15.48
C LYS A 115 -0.16 9.59 -16.12
N ASN A 116 0.90 9.59 -15.30
CA ASN A 116 2.29 9.51 -15.73
C ASN A 116 2.98 8.35 -15.00
N PRO A 117 2.71 7.09 -15.39
CA PRO A 117 3.34 5.98 -14.72
C PRO A 117 4.86 5.99 -14.92
N PRO A 118 5.64 5.65 -13.88
CA PRO A 118 7.05 5.37 -14.03
C PRO A 118 7.25 4.18 -14.97
N PRO A 119 8.42 4.09 -15.62
CA PRO A 119 8.73 2.98 -16.52
C PRO A 119 9.09 1.72 -15.73
N PHE A 120 8.16 1.20 -14.91
CA PHE A 120 8.33 -0.08 -14.24
C PHE A 120 8.51 -1.20 -15.25
N GLN A 121 9.47 -2.08 -14.99
CA GLN A 121 9.76 -3.25 -15.80
C GLN A 121 9.57 -4.50 -14.95
N ALA A 122 8.87 -5.50 -15.50
CA ALA A 122 8.76 -6.80 -14.88
C ALA A 122 9.91 -7.69 -15.37
N GLU A 123 10.79 -8.05 -14.46
CA GLU A 123 11.99 -8.86 -14.73
C GLU A 123 11.94 -10.17 -13.95
N VAL A 124 12.76 -11.13 -14.39
CA VAL A 124 12.98 -12.39 -13.70
C VAL A 124 14.33 -12.30 -13.00
N ILE A 125 14.36 -12.62 -11.72
CA ILE A 125 15.62 -12.77 -10.98
C ILE A 125 15.76 -14.20 -10.46
N SER A 126 17.00 -14.68 -10.46
CA SER A 126 17.36 -15.89 -9.73
C SER A 126 17.51 -15.53 -8.25
N PHE A 127 16.72 -16.17 -7.39
CA PHE A 127 16.79 -15.93 -5.96
C PHE A 127 17.69 -16.98 -5.33
N LEU A 128 18.95 -16.62 -5.08
CA LEU A 128 20.01 -17.51 -4.57
C LEU A 128 19.79 -18.00 -3.13
N ALA A 129 18.64 -17.71 -2.53
CA ALA A 129 18.28 -18.11 -1.18
C ALA A 129 17.57 -19.49 -1.18
N ASP A 130 16.69 -19.71 -2.15
CA ASP A 130 16.01 -20.99 -2.34
C ASP A 130 16.61 -21.65 -3.60
N VAL A 131 17.28 -22.81 -3.44
CA VAL A 131 17.96 -23.53 -4.52
C VAL A 131 17.05 -23.63 -5.76
N ASP A 132 17.50 -23.03 -6.86
CA ASP A 132 16.82 -23.01 -8.17
C ASP A 132 15.44 -22.34 -8.21
N SER A 133 15.13 -21.44 -7.28
CA SER A 133 13.93 -20.60 -7.39
C SER A 133 14.21 -19.32 -8.17
N MET A 134 13.28 -18.99 -9.05
CA MET A 134 13.21 -17.69 -9.72
C MET A 134 12.00 -16.93 -9.19
N ARG A 135 12.08 -15.62 -9.18
CA ARG A 135 11.00 -14.72 -8.76
C ARG A 135 10.83 -13.60 -9.77
N VAL A 136 9.65 -12.98 -9.75
CA VAL A 136 9.35 -11.80 -10.56
C VAL A 136 9.61 -10.55 -9.73
N VAL A 137 10.28 -9.57 -10.32
CA VAL A 137 10.60 -8.29 -9.70
C VAL A 137 10.15 -7.12 -10.57
N TRP A 138 9.71 -6.04 -9.94
CA TRP A 138 9.61 -4.72 -10.55
C TRP A 138 10.90 -3.94 -10.35
N THR A 139 11.51 -3.55 -11.46
CA THR A 139 12.67 -2.67 -11.53
C THR A 139 12.31 -1.39 -12.28
N GLY A 140 13.22 -0.40 -12.25
CA GLY A 140 13.06 0.86 -12.97
C GLY A 140 14.29 1.75 -12.79
N THR A 141 14.37 2.83 -13.56
CA THR A 141 15.54 3.71 -13.56
C THR A 141 15.48 4.73 -12.43
N PRO A 142 16.54 4.81 -11.61
CA PRO A 142 16.55 4.23 -10.28
C PRO A 142 15.29 4.59 -9.47
N LEU A 143 14.62 3.56 -8.95
CA LEU A 143 13.46 3.73 -8.07
C LEU A 143 13.88 4.10 -6.65
N GLN A 144 13.01 4.85 -5.99
CA GLN A 144 13.08 5.18 -4.58
C GLN A 144 11.69 4.97 -3.97
N LEU A 145 11.43 3.74 -3.54
CA LEU A 145 10.14 3.30 -2.98
C LEU A 145 10.08 3.47 -1.46
N LEU A 146 11.22 3.34 -0.77
CA LEU A 146 11.31 3.63 0.66
C LEU A 146 11.96 5.00 0.88
N ALA A 147 11.63 5.66 1.99
CA ALA A 147 12.32 6.88 2.38
C ALA A 147 13.83 6.59 2.54
N PRO A 148 14.72 7.49 2.09
CA PRO A 148 16.16 7.29 2.26
C PRO A 148 16.50 7.17 3.74
N ASN A 149 17.32 6.19 4.09
CA ASN A 149 17.73 5.97 5.48
C ASN A 149 16.55 5.69 6.43
N LEU A 150 15.45 5.10 5.94
CA LEU A 150 14.33 4.69 6.78
C LEU A 150 14.82 3.76 7.89
N SER A 151 14.62 4.18 9.15
CA SER A 151 15.01 3.43 10.33
C SER A 151 13.80 2.88 11.07
N LEU A 152 13.99 1.78 11.80
CA LEU A 152 12.96 1.23 12.70
C LEU A 152 12.54 2.25 13.77
N ALA A 153 13.48 3.05 14.27
CA ALA A 153 13.16 4.12 15.22
C ALA A 153 12.21 5.16 14.61
N THR A 154 12.41 5.54 13.34
CA THR A 154 11.48 6.40 12.61
C THR A 154 10.12 5.74 12.43
N VAL A 155 10.07 4.45 12.10
CA VAL A 155 8.80 3.71 11.99
C VAL A 155 8.06 3.73 13.32
N GLU A 156 8.74 3.43 14.43
CA GLU A 156 8.16 3.43 15.77
C GLU A 156 7.70 4.83 16.24
N GLU A 157 8.45 5.88 15.91
CA GLU A 157 8.05 7.27 16.21
C GLU A 157 6.73 7.64 15.50
N ARG A 158 6.56 7.18 14.26
CA ARG A 158 5.40 7.52 13.42
C ARG A 158 4.18 6.66 13.69
N LEU A 159 4.39 5.37 13.95
CA LEU A 159 3.34 4.36 14.03
C LEU A 159 3.08 3.85 15.45
N GLY A 160 3.99 4.09 16.39
CA GLY A 160 4.01 3.44 17.69
C GLY A 160 4.75 2.10 17.66
N GLN A 161 4.70 1.35 18.76
CA GLN A 161 5.29 0.02 18.84
C GLN A 161 4.60 -0.98 17.89
N PRO A 162 5.33 -1.95 17.31
CA PRO A 162 4.73 -2.99 16.49
C PRO A 162 3.74 -3.83 17.31
N GLU A 163 2.68 -4.29 16.67
CA GLU A 163 1.69 -5.20 17.28
C GLU A 163 2.26 -6.61 17.47
N LYS A 164 3.21 -6.98 16.59
CA LYS A 164 3.84 -8.30 16.56
C LYS A 164 5.26 -8.19 16.04
N VAL A 165 6.20 -8.88 16.69
CA VAL A 165 7.56 -9.07 16.20
C VAL A 165 7.81 -10.54 15.98
N THR A 166 8.27 -10.91 14.77
CA THR A 166 8.60 -12.30 14.41
C THR A 166 9.95 -12.37 13.72
N GLN A 167 10.59 -13.53 13.78
CA GLN A 167 11.77 -13.81 12.98
C GLN A 167 11.42 -14.77 11.85
N GLU A 168 11.91 -14.48 10.67
CA GLU A 168 11.83 -15.33 9.50
C GLU A 168 13.25 -15.66 9.03
N VAL A 169 13.52 -16.94 8.79
CA VAL A 169 14.81 -17.40 8.29
C VAL A 169 14.65 -17.61 6.79
N VAL A 170 15.31 -16.77 6.01
CA VAL A 170 15.43 -16.94 4.57
C VAL A 170 16.62 -17.90 4.35
N PRO A 171 16.37 -19.12 3.81
CA PRO A 171 17.44 -20.05 3.53
C PRO A 171 18.48 -19.43 2.61
N SER A 172 19.72 -19.89 2.65
CA SER A 172 20.76 -19.51 1.71
C SER A 172 21.25 -20.75 0.96
N VAL A 173 21.56 -20.62 -0.32
CA VAL A 173 22.10 -21.74 -1.10
C VAL A 173 23.56 -22.02 -0.71
N GLY A 174 23.87 -23.29 -0.43
CA GLY A 174 25.23 -23.79 -0.20
C GLY A 174 25.75 -23.60 1.23
N GLU A 175 27.01 -23.17 1.37
CA GLU A 175 27.68 -22.92 2.67
C GLU A 175 27.46 -21.50 3.21
N LEU A 176 26.61 -20.71 2.54
CA LEU A 176 26.29 -19.36 3.00
C LEU A 176 25.50 -19.43 4.32
N ARG A 177 25.69 -18.41 5.16
CA ARG A 177 24.89 -18.22 6.37
C ARG A 177 23.46 -17.84 5.96
N PRO A 178 22.41 -18.43 6.55
CA PRO A 178 21.04 -18.02 6.29
C PRO A 178 20.83 -16.56 6.70
N ILE A 179 19.92 -15.87 6.02
CA ILE A 179 19.55 -14.50 6.35
C ILE A 179 18.38 -14.56 7.33
N VAL A 180 18.47 -13.84 8.43
CA VAL A 180 17.41 -13.72 9.42
C VAL A 180 16.77 -12.34 9.27
N LEU A 181 15.48 -12.33 8.96
CA LEU A 181 14.66 -11.14 8.94
C LEU A 181 13.91 -11.03 10.26
N THR A 182 14.02 -9.88 10.93
CA THR A 182 13.14 -9.51 12.04
C THR A 182 12.02 -8.64 11.48
N LEU A 183 10.78 -9.15 11.57
CA LEU A 183 9.59 -8.53 11.01
C LEU A 183 8.79 -7.81 12.09
N TYR A 184 8.58 -6.51 11.90
CA TYR A 184 7.83 -5.62 12.78
C TYR A 184 6.46 -5.37 12.17
N GLY A 185 5.45 -6.11 12.63
CA GLY A 185 4.10 -6.13 12.07
C GLY A 185 3.19 -5.01 12.61
N TYR A 186 2.46 -4.37 11.70
CA TYR A 186 1.51 -3.30 11.97
C TYR A 186 0.17 -3.55 11.26
N ALA A 187 -0.89 -2.91 11.75
CA ALA A 187 -2.23 -2.95 11.18
C ALA A 187 -2.76 -4.39 10.99
N GLY A 188 -2.66 -5.21 12.01
CA GLY A 188 -3.02 -6.62 11.97
C GLY A 188 -2.05 -7.48 11.16
N SER A 189 -0.76 -7.13 11.17
CA SER A 189 0.29 -7.75 10.33
C SER A 189 0.03 -7.69 8.82
N LYS A 190 -0.72 -6.68 8.36
CA LYS A 190 -0.94 -6.43 6.92
C LYS A 190 0.21 -5.66 6.27
N VAL A 191 1.00 -4.98 7.09
CA VAL A 191 2.28 -4.39 6.74
C VAL A 191 3.31 -4.85 7.75
N ALA A 192 4.49 -5.29 7.30
CA ALA A 192 5.61 -5.56 8.18
C ALA A 192 6.87 -4.85 7.67
N PHE A 193 7.52 -4.08 8.54
CA PHE A 193 8.85 -3.53 8.25
C PHE A 193 9.88 -4.57 8.67
N ALA A 194 10.81 -4.89 7.79
CA ALA A 194 11.82 -5.92 8.06
C ALA A 194 13.20 -5.29 8.27
N GLU A 195 13.90 -5.76 9.30
CA GLU A 195 15.34 -5.59 9.44
C GLU A 195 16.03 -6.92 9.09
N SER A 196 17.13 -6.84 8.33
CA SER A 196 17.95 -7.99 7.96
C SER A 196 19.19 -8.06 8.84
N ASP A 197 19.56 -9.25 9.33
CA ASP A 197 20.82 -9.47 10.03
C ASP A 197 22.07 -9.32 9.12
N TRP A 198 21.85 -9.22 7.80
CA TRP A 198 22.87 -8.88 6.80
C TRP A 198 22.90 -7.39 6.45
N ALA A 199 22.00 -6.57 7.00
CA ALA A 199 21.99 -5.15 6.70
C ALA A 199 23.35 -4.52 7.09
N PRO A 200 23.94 -3.67 6.23
CA PRO A 200 25.23 -3.04 6.52
C PRO A 200 25.18 -2.11 7.73
N ARG A 201 23.97 -1.70 8.14
CA ARG A 201 23.70 -0.87 9.31
C ARG A 201 22.48 -1.44 10.04
N PRO A 202 22.64 -1.94 11.27
CA PRO A 202 21.51 -2.31 12.13
C PRO A 202 20.58 -1.13 12.40
N GLY A 203 19.31 -1.42 12.64
CA GLY A 203 18.24 -0.46 12.90
C GLY A 203 17.60 0.16 11.65
N PHE A 204 18.04 -0.23 10.46
CA PHE A 204 17.49 0.24 9.19
C PHE A 204 16.50 -0.77 8.61
N VAL A 205 15.47 -0.23 7.96
CA VAL A 205 14.50 -1.06 7.24
C VAL A 205 15.15 -1.54 5.95
N ASP A 206 15.23 -2.86 5.81
CA ASP A 206 15.73 -3.54 4.61
C ASP A 206 14.64 -3.60 3.53
N ARG A 207 13.42 -3.99 3.92
CA ARG A 207 12.25 -4.08 3.04
C ARG A 207 10.95 -3.94 3.84
N VAL A 208 9.85 -3.74 3.13
CA VAL A 208 8.49 -3.75 3.70
C VAL A 208 7.66 -4.84 3.03
N ILE A 209 6.99 -5.67 3.82
CA ILE A 209 6.13 -6.75 3.33
C ILE A 209 4.68 -6.29 3.35
N PHE A 210 3.98 -6.46 2.24
CA PHE A 210 2.55 -6.16 2.11
C PHE A 210 1.72 -7.43 1.93
N ASP A 211 0.63 -7.53 2.70
CA ASP A 211 -0.51 -8.38 2.37
C ASP A 211 -1.31 -7.72 1.24
N LEU A 212 -1.17 -8.22 0.02
CA LEU A 212 -1.75 -7.60 -1.16
C LEU A 212 -3.28 -7.47 -1.05
N PRO A 213 -4.06 -8.52 -0.72
CA PRO A 213 -5.51 -8.39 -0.59
C PRO A 213 -5.95 -7.29 0.39
N ALA A 214 -5.28 -7.16 1.54
CA ALA A 214 -5.62 -6.13 2.52
C ALA A 214 -5.27 -4.73 2.01
N VAL A 215 -4.09 -4.57 1.40
CA VAL A 215 -3.65 -3.28 0.87
C VAL A 215 -4.55 -2.83 -0.29
N THR A 216 -4.82 -3.71 -1.27
CA THR A 216 -5.64 -3.36 -2.43
C THR A 216 -7.07 -3.01 -2.03
N THR A 217 -7.66 -3.72 -1.07
CA THR A 217 -9.00 -3.41 -0.54
C THR A 217 -9.08 -2.02 0.10
N VAL A 218 -8.00 -1.58 0.77
CA VAL A 218 -7.95 -0.24 1.38
C VAL A 218 -7.69 0.85 0.34
N VAL A 219 -6.91 0.55 -0.70
CA VAL A 219 -6.50 1.54 -1.71
C VAL A 219 -7.53 1.74 -2.81
N PHE A 220 -8.24 0.70 -3.24
CA PHE A 220 -9.10 0.71 -4.43
C PHE A 220 -10.56 0.37 -4.11
N LYS A 221 -11.46 0.78 -5.03
CA LYS A 221 -12.91 0.55 -5.01
C LYS A 221 -13.31 -0.78 -5.65
#